data_AF-F8N4Y9-F1
#
_entry.id   AF-F8N4Y9-F1
#
_cell.length_a   1.000
_cell.length_b   1.000
_cell.length_c   1.000
_cell.angle_alpha   90.00
_cell.angle_beta   90.00
_cell.angle_gamma   90.00
#
_symmetry.space_group_name_H-M   'P 1'
#
loop_
_entity.id
_entity.type
_entity.pdbx_description
1 polymer ?
#
loop_
_entity_poly.entity_id
_entity_poly.type
_entity_poly.pdbx_seq_one_letter_code
_entity_poly.pdbx_strand_id
1 'polypeptide(L)'
;MHIANFNKVQSVPAEPRHKQEQNRLLGHVTQFKRQKELLTLAIETSCDDTCVALLQSYESTERTEEPEMVARLLFNKKITSDQRQFGGVHPAVAIEWHQRHLATLVEEAIRSLPEGKTPAYKNTRLPYRTPDLIAVTRGPGMPTSLATGMEVAKGLALAWGIPIVGVHHMQAHALTPQLVEALDRPPAPSVASSPWEERQQVDAEVKTASRQQEEAQHPNLDYPYLNLLVSGGHTQLVYSASLMSHLIQCTTDNIALGDMLDKAARKILPPSMLNSGQNVMYAAALERFAFPRFPTGADEREYNFKYTPPATRAAEIEQHNSPYGWRLSPPLYASRKMEYNFTGLGSQAQRIADSLDIFSSYENFTEQVLSLENSPKSGSDLAPSPDSSTTILSPALKEEPHQIEQRRYLARATMQLAFEHLASRIVMVLQQQAKTSGEQQKVKTLVVSGGVASNQFLRHVLRRVLEVRGFGHIRIMAPPVNLCTDNAAMIAWTGTEMYRAGWVSKLDMLPIKKWSMSSTGEQGGILGTEEKPFYVRR
;
A
#
# COMPACT_ATOMS: atom_id res chain seq x y z
N MET A 1 42.63 -19.68 4.29
CA MET A 1 42.82 -18.67 5.36
C MET A 1 42.64 -17.28 4.77
N HIS A 2 41.44 -16.70 4.91
CA HIS A 2 41.23 -15.25 4.97
C HIS A 2 39.79 -15.03 5.43
N ILE A 3 39.64 -15.00 6.75
CA ILE A 3 38.43 -14.55 7.45
C ILE A 3 38.53 -13.02 7.47
N ALA A 4 37.70 -12.34 6.69
CA ALA A 4 37.59 -10.88 6.75
C ALA A 4 36.43 -10.51 7.68
N ASN A 5 36.78 -9.77 8.73
CA ASN A 5 35.94 -9.25 9.80
C ASN A 5 34.73 -8.45 9.29
N PHE A 6 33.52 -8.95 9.53
CA PHE A 6 32.25 -8.22 9.40
C PHE A 6 31.72 -7.73 10.76
N ASN A 7 32.61 -7.30 11.66
CA ASN A 7 32.24 -6.60 12.89
C ASN A 7 32.41 -5.09 12.68
N LYS A 8 31.42 -4.45 12.05
CA LYS A 8 31.16 -3.02 12.18
C LYS A 8 29.70 -2.72 11.92
N VAL A 9 28.87 -3.04 12.91
CA VAL A 9 27.58 -2.36 13.08
C VAL A 9 27.92 -0.92 13.45
N GLN A 10 27.57 0.03 12.59
CA GLN A 10 27.62 1.45 12.95
C GLN A 10 26.63 1.65 14.10
N SER A 11 27.17 1.84 15.29
CA SER A 11 26.44 2.26 16.48
C SER A 11 25.70 3.56 16.17
N VAL A 12 24.41 3.63 16.49
CA VAL A 12 23.69 4.90 16.63
C VAL A 12 24.50 5.76 17.62
N PRO A 13 24.95 6.96 17.25
CA PRO A 13 25.65 7.82 18.20
C PRO A 13 24.69 8.14 19.34
N ALA A 14 25.18 8.01 20.58
CA ALA A 14 24.49 8.47 21.77
C ALA A 14 24.09 9.95 21.59
N GLU A 15 22.90 10.32 22.09
CA GLU A 15 22.38 11.68 22.02
C GLU A 15 23.48 12.71 22.36
N PRO A 16 23.83 13.64 21.44
CA PRO A 16 24.75 14.70 21.81
C PRO A 16 24.08 15.58 22.87
N ARG A 17 24.90 16.20 23.73
CA ARG A 17 24.54 17.21 24.76
C ARG A 17 23.81 18.46 24.21
N HIS A 18 23.27 18.39 23.00
CA HIS A 18 22.55 19.42 22.28
C HIS A 18 21.14 19.70 22.83
N LYS A 19 20.50 18.77 23.58
CA LYS A 19 19.15 19.01 24.16
C LYS A 19 19.13 20.13 25.20
N GLN A 20 20.19 20.31 25.99
CA GLN A 20 20.27 21.39 26.99
C GLN A 20 20.67 22.74 26.38
N GLU A 21 21.49 22.75 25.33
CA GLU A 21 21.88 23.98 24.62
C GLU A 21 20.81 24.45 23.61
N GLN A 22 20.05 23.53 22.98
CA GLN A 22 18.87 23.88 22.19
C GLN A 22 17.83 24.59 23.04
N ASN A 23 17.52 24.09 24.24
CA ASN A 23 16.56 24.73 25.14
C ASN A 23 16.99 26.13 25.61
N ARG A 24 18.30 26.42 25.64
CA ARG A 24 18.84 27.74 26.02
C ARG A 24 18.81 28.75 24.87
N LEU A 25 19.02 28.29 23.63
CA LEU A 25 18.86 29.11 22.42
C LEU A 25 17.39 29.28 21.99
N LEU A 26 16.50 28.36 22.41
CA LEU A 26 15.05 28.45 22.25
C LEU A 26 14.40 29.55 23.10
N GLY A 27 15.12 30.19 24.03
CA GLY A 27 14.60 31.27 24.87
C GLY A 27 14.27 32.57 24.13
N HIS A 28 14.72 32.74 22.88
CA HIS A 28 14.51 33.96 22.08
C HIS A 28 14.04 33.70 20.65
N VAL A 29 13.39 32.57 20.38
CA VAL A 29 12.78 32.26 19.08
C VAL A 29 11.26 32.35 19.20
N THR A 30 10.66 33.22 18.37
CA THR A 30 9.22 33.40 18.19
C THR A 30 8.50 32.05 18.15
N GLN A 31 7.69 31.81 19.19
CA GLN A 31 6.92 30.60 19.42
C GLN A 31 5.96 30.36 18.24
N PHE A 32 6.18 29.29 17.46
CA PHE A 32 5.23 28.85 16.45
C PHE A 32 3.91 28.57 17.18
N LYS A 33 2.88 29.38 16.94
CA LYS A 33 1.61 29.24 17.65
C LYS A 33 0.92 27.99 17.09
N ARG A 34 1.11 26.86 17.77
CA ARG A 34 0.54 25.54 17.43
C ARG A 34 -0.95 25.72 17.11
N GLN A 35 -1.31 25.54 15.84
CA GLN A 35 -2.71 25.68 15.40
C GLN A 35 -3.50 24.48 15.90
N LYS A 36 -4.52 24.77 16.71
CA LYS A 36 -5.42 23.76 17.28
C LYS A 36 -6.26 23.05 16.22
N GLU A 37 -6.45 23.68 15.06
CA GLU A 37 -7.20 23.14 13.94
C GLU A 37 -6.49 23.48 12.63
N LEU A 38 -6.43 22.51 11.70
CA LEU A 38 -5.88 22.65 10.35
C LEU A 38 -6.83 22.05 9.33
N LEU A 39 -7.05 22.78 8.23
CA LEU A 39 -7.70 22.27 7.03
C LEU A 39 -6.65 22.09 5.92
N THR A 40 -6.43 20.84 5.50
CA THR A 40 -5.40 20.47 4.53
C THR A 40 -6.04 19.98 3.24
N LEU A 41 -5.70 20.59 2.11
CA LEU A 41 -5.98 20.06 0.77
C LEU A 41 -4.80 19.20 0.33
N ALA A 42 -5.07 17.98 -0.13
CA ALA A 42 -4.04 17.06 -0.57
C ALA A 42 -4.24 16.57 -1.99
N ILE A 43 -3.13 16.36 -2.70
CA ILE A 43 -3.09 15.85 -4.07
C ILE A 43 -2.15 14.64 -4.13
N GLU A 44 -2.62 13.55 -4.71
CA GLU A 44 -1.80 12.38 -5.06
C GLU A 44 -1.91 12.04 -6.56
N THR A 45 -0.77 11.99 -7.24
CA THR A 45 -0.59 11.73 -8.68
C THR A 45 0.72 10.96 -8.96
N SER A 46 1.17 10.10 -8.05
CA SER A 46 2.44 9.37 -8.18
C SER A 46 2.43 8.22 -9.20
N CYS A 47 1.28 7.55 -9.37
CA CYS A 47 1.10 6.37 -10.21
C CYS A 47 0.00 6.57 -11.27
N ASP A 48 -1.12 5.85 -11.20
CA ASP A 48 -2.24 5.84 -12.15
C ASP A 48 -3.58 6.29 -11.53
N ASP A 49 -3.61 6.43 -10.20
CA ASP A 49 -4.72 6.99 -9.44
C ASP A 49 -4.57 8.52 -9.33
N THR A 50 -5.58 9.28 -9.78
CA THR A 50 -5.67 10.72 -9.50
C THR A 50 -6.51 10.93 -8.25
N CYS A 51 -5.92 11.43 -7.17
CA CYS A 51 -6.64 11.60 -5.91
C CYS A 51 -6.57 13.03 -5.39
N VAL A 52 -7.68 13.48 -4.80
CA VAL A 52 -7.75 14.73 -4.05
C VAL A 52 -8.51 14.49 -2.75
N ALA A 53 -8.02 15.08 -1.65
CA ALA A 53 -8.67 15.00 -0.35
C ALA A 53 -8.68 16.36 0.36
N LEU A 54 -9.70 16.56 1.19
CA LEU A 54 -9.76 17.62 2.19
C LEU A 54 -9.86 16.98 3.57
N LEU A 55 -8.82 17.21 4.38
CA LEU A 55 -8.73 16.69 5.72
C LEU A 55 -8.78 17.85 6.72
N GLN A 56 -9.77 17.82 7.60
CA GLN A 56 -9.80 18.68 8.78
C GLN A 56 -9.17 17.90 9.95
N SER A 57 -8.26 18.52 10.70
CA SER A 57 -7.66 17.90 11.87
C SER A 57 -7.57 18.88 13.03
N TYR A 58 -7.82 18.41 14.25
CA TYR A 58 -7.81 19.27 15.44
C TYR A 58 -7.41 18.50 16.70
N GLU A 59 -6.85 19.23 17.66
CA GLU A 59 -6.50 18.67 18.98
C GLU A 59 -7.76 18.32 19.74
N SER A 60 -7.80 17.10 20.30
CA SER A 60 -8.86 16.64 21.17
C SER A 60 -9.00 17.58 22.37
N THR A 61 -10.25 17.83 22.77
CA THR A 61 -10.57 18.63 23.96
C THR A 61 -10.51 17.81 25.25
N GLU A 62 -10.34 16.50 25.14
CA GLU A 62 -10.16 15.63 26.30
C GLU A 62 -8.83 15.95 26.98
N ARG A 63 -8.86 16.11 28.31
CA ARG A 63 -7.65 16.37 29.11
C ARG A 63 -6.87 15.09 29.31
N THR A 64 -6.14 14.67 28.29
CA THR A 64 -5.08 13.67 28.38
C THR A 64 -3.73 14.35 28.65
N GLU A 65 -2.74 13.61 29.17
CA GLU A 65 -1.39 14.14 29.41
C GLU A 65 -0.71 14.59 28.10
N GLU A 66 -1.07 13.97 26.97
CA GLU A 66 -0.67 14.38 25.63
C GLU A 66 -1.91 14.62 24.74
N PRO A 67 -2.01 15.75 24.01
CA PRO A 67 -3.18 16.07 23.20
C PRO A 67 -3.27 15.12 22.00
N GLU A 68 -4.31 14.28 21.97
CA GLU A 68 -4.59 13.40 20.85
C GLU A 68 -5.17 14.17 19.66
N MET A 69 -4.92 13.67 18.45
CA MET A 69 -5.39 14.29 17.21
C MET A 69 -6.67 13.61 16.71
N VAL A 70 -7.69 14.41 16.39
CA VAL A 70 -8.90 13.95 15.70
C VAL A 70 -8.85 14.43 14.26
N ALA A 71 -9.34 13.60 13.33
CA ALA A 71 -9.38 13.88 11.91
C ALA A 71 -10.80 13.70 11.35
N ARG A 72 -11.13 14.49 10.32
CA ARG A 72 -12.38 14.36 9.56
C ARG A 72 -12.11 14.59 8.08
N LEU A 73 -12.49 13.62 7.25
CA LEU A 73 -12.45 13.76 5.79
C LEU A 73 -13.69 14.52 5.32
N LEU A 74 -13.48 15.71 4.75
CA LEU A 74 -14.54 16.50 4.12
C LEU A 74 -14.74 16.09 2.66
N PHE A 75 -13.67 15.63 2.04
CA PHE A 75 -13.63 15.15 0.67
C PHE A 75 -12.50 14.13 0.55
N ASN A 76 -12.72 13.02 -0.14
CA ASN A 76 -11.69 12.05 -0.49
C ASN A 76 -12.16 11.28 -1.72
N LYS A 77 -11.67 11.69 -2.90
CA LYS A 77 -12.08 11.07 -4.16
C LYS A 77 -10.86 10.64 -4.96
N LYS A 78 -11.03 9.51 -5.63
CA LYS A 78 -10.03 8.85 -6.45
C LYS A 78 -10.64 8.52 -7.80
N ILE A 79 -9.89 8.77 -8.88
CA ILE A 79 -10.23 8.35 -10.23
C ILE A 79 -9.05 7.55 -10.78
N THR A 80 -9.25 6.24 -10.93
CA THR A 80 -8.28 5.29 -11.46
C THR A 80 -8.27 5.31 -12.99
N SER A 81 -7.08 5.37 -13.59
CA SER A 81 -6.90 5.25 -15.04
C SER A 81 -7.24 3.83 -15.52
N ASP A 82 -8.10 3.68 -16.54
CA ASP A 82 -8.35 2.37 -17.15
C ASP A 82 -7.19 1.98 -18.08
N GLN A 83 -6.38 1.05 -17.60
CA GLN A 83 -5.18 0.59 -18.31
C GLN A 83 -5.23 -0.91 -18.66
N ARG A 84 -6.44 -1.50 -18.66
CA ARG A 84 -6.63 -2.95 -18.91
C ARG A 84 -6.03 -3.41 -20.24
N GLN A 85 -6.11 -2.58 -21.29
CA GLN A 85 -5.52 -2.87 -22.60
C GLN A 85 -3.99 -3.08 -22.58
N PHE A 86 -3.28 -2.54 -21.58
CA PHE A 86 -1.83 -2.66 -21.44
C PHE A 86 -1.41 -3.78 -20.47
N GLY A 87 -2.37 -4.38 -19.75
CA GLY A 87 -2.09 -5.40 -18.74
C GLY A 87 -1.28 -4.90 -17.53
N GLY A 88 -1.20 -3.58 -17.33
CA GLY A 88 -0.44 -2.91 -16.27
C GLY A 88 -0.39 -1.39 -16.47
N VAL A 89 0.30 -0.69 -15.58
CA VAL A 89 0.42 0.79 -15.63
C VAL A 89 1.28 1.22 -16.82
N HIS A 90 0.68 2.00 -17.72
CA HIS A 90 1.31 2.63 -18.87
C HIS A 90 1.54 4.13 -18.62
N PRO A 91 2.80 4.61 -18.52
CA PRO A 91 3.10 5.97 -18.07
C PRO A 91 2.42 7.09 -18.86
N ALA A 92 2.37 6.99 -20.21
CA ALA A 92 1.77 8.03 -21.03
C ALA A 92 0.27 8.19 -20.76
N VAL A 93 -0.43 7.08 -20.52
CA VAL A 93 -1.88 7.08 -20.27
C VAL A 93 -2.16 7.59 -18.87
N ALA A 94 -1.34 7.23 -17.89
CA ALA A 94 -1.44 7.80 -16.54
C ALA A 94 -1.26 9.34 -16.54
N ILE A 95 -0.27 9.87 -17.27
CA ILE A 95 -0.03 11.32 -17.37
C ILE A 95 -1.24 12.04 -17.98
N GLU A 96 -1.71 11.58 -19.13
CA GLU A 96 -2.88 12.12 -19.81
C GLU A 96 -4.13 12.05 -18.91
N TRP A 97 -4.26 10.97 -18.14
CA TRP A 97 -5.33 10.79 -17.18
C TRP A 97 -5.29 11.82 -16.05
N HIS A 98 -4.13 12.05 -15.42
CA HIS A 98 -3.98 13.08 -14.39
C HIS A 98 -4.30 14.48 -14.94
N GLN A 99 -3.78 14.82 -16.13
CA GLN A 99 -4.01 16.12 -16.76
C GLN A 99 -5.49 16.39 -17.05
N ARG A 100 -6.25 15.37 -17.44
CA ARG A 100 -7.69 15.48 -17.73
C ARG A 100 -8.56 15.61 -16.48
N HIS A 101 -8.21 14.90 -15.40
CA HIS A 101 -9.14 14.71 -14.27
C HIS A 101 -8.80 15.53 -13.03
N LEU A 102 -7.53 15.92 -12.84
CA LEU A 102 -7.09 16.58 -11.61
C LEU A 102 -7.83 17.90 -11.35
N ALA A 103 -8.00 18.74 -12.38
CA ALA A 103 -8.67 20.03 -12.22
C ALA A 103 -10.14 19.87 -11.77
N THR A 104 -10.87 18.94 -12.38
CA THR A 104 -12.26 18.62 -12.00
C THR A 104 -12.35 18.12 -10.56
N LEU A 105 -11.45 17.22 -10.16
CA LEU A 105 -11.40 16.71 -8.78
C LEU A 105 -11.08 17.80 -7.76
N VAL A 106 -10.15 18.71 -8.09
CA VAL A 106 -9.84 19.87 -7.25
C VAL A 106 -11.05 20.79 -7.13
N GLU A 107 -11.79 21.02 -8.21
CA GLU A 107 -12.99 21.84 -8.19
C GLU A 107 -14.09 21.21 -7.31
N GLU A 108 -14.33 19.90 -7.43
CA GLU A 108 -15.24 19.16 -6.54
C GLU A 108 -14.81 19.24 -5.07
N ALA A 109 -13.51 19.13 -4.78
CA ALA A 109 -12.98 19.31 -3.45
C ALA A 109 -13.25 20.73 -2.92
N ILE A 110 -12.97 21.77 -3.72
CA ILE A 110 -13.22 23.17 -3.34
C ILE A 110 -14.70 23.42 -3.03
N ARG A 111 -15.63 22.80 -3.78
CA ARG A 111 -17.08 22.87 -3.48
C ARG A 111 -17.45 22.24 -2.14
N SER A 112 -16.61 21.36 -1.61
CA SER A 112 -16.79 20.68 -0.31
C SER A 112 -16.14 21.44 0.86
N LEU A 113 -15.53 22.61 0.61
CA LEU A 113 -14.98 23.44 1.67
C LEU A 113 -16.09 24.00 2.57
N PRO A 114 -15.86 24.12 3.89
CA PRO A 114 -16.86 24.65 4.79
C PRO A 114 -17.11 26.15 4.55
N GLU A 115 -18.36 26.57 4.74
CA GLU A 115 -18.72 27.99 4.74
C GLU A 115 -17.97 28.71 5.87
N GLY A 116 -17.45 29.90 5.58
CA GLY A 116 -16.69 30.67 6.55
C GLY A 116 -15.87 31.78 5.90
N LYS A 117 -15.67 32.88 6.63
CA LYS A 117 -14.84 33.99 6.14
C LYS A 117 -13.38 33.55 6.11
N THR A 118 -12.72 33.76 4.96
CA THR A 118 -11.25 33.79 4.88
C THR A 118 -10.70 34.79 5.90
N PRO A 119 -9.57 34.51 6.56
CA PRO A 119 -8.89 35.50 7.38
C PRO A 119 -8.69 36.80 6.59
N ALA A 120 -9.03 37.94 7.20
CA ALA A 120 -9.10 39.26 6.54
C ALA A 120 -7.80 39.76 5.88
N TYR A 121 -6.66 39.09 6.12
CA TYR A 121 -5.37 39.43 5.50
C TYR A 121 -5.24 38.99 4.04
N LYS A 122 -6.17 38.17 3.54
CA LYS A 122 -6.27 37.82 2.11
C LYS A 122 -7.31 38.74 1.49
N ASN A 123 -6.92 39.60 0.56
CA ASN A 123 -7.77 40.59 -0.13
C ASN A 123 -8.88 39.96 -1.03
N THR A 124 -9.32 38.74 -0.72
CA THR A 124 -10.29 37.93 -1.47
C THR A 124 -11.46 37.59 -0.55
N ARG A 125 -12.63 38.16 -0.84
CA ARG A 125 -13.90 37.77 -0.21
C ARG A 125 -14.39 36.48 -0.88
N LEU A 126 -13.81 35.34 -0.48
CA LEU A 126 -14.32 34.04 -0.89
C LEU A 126 -15.50 33.65 0.02
N PRO A 127 -16.55 32.99 -0.51
CA PRO A 127 -17.70 32.56 0.29
C PRO A 127 -17.40 31.35 1.19
N TYR A 128 -16.21 30.76 1.06
CA TYR A 128 -15.76 29.56 1.76
C TYR A 128 -14.43 29.78 2.48
N ARG A 129 -14.18 28.98 3.52
CA ARG A 129 -12.89 28.94 4.22
C ARG A 129 -11.83 28.32 3.30
N THR A 130 -10.75 29.04 3.02
CA THR A 130 -9.58 28.47 2.31
C THR A 130 -8.85 27.46 3.20
N PRO A 131 -8.25 26.40 2.63
CA PRO A 131 -7.32 25.54 3.36
C PRO A 131 -6.20 26.33 4.04
N ASP A 132 -5.66 25.79 5.12
CA ASP A 132 -4.49 26.31 5.85
C ASP A 132 -3.18 25.77 5.26
N LEU A 133 -3.24 24.60 4.61
CA LEU A 133 -2.08 23.87 4.09
C LEU A 133 -2.43 23.16 2.77
N ILE A 134 -1.45 23.09 1.87
CA ILE A 134 -1.46 22.15 0.74
C ILE A 134 -0.43 21.05 0.97
N ALA A 135 -0.86 19.79 0.89
CA ALA A 135 0.03 18.63 0.88
C ALA A 135 0.03 18.03 -0.52
N VAL A 136 1.20 17.67 -1.06
CA VAL A 136 1.27 17.04 -2.38
C VAL A 136 2.37 16.01 -2.40
N THR A 137 2.14 14.89 -3.06
CA THR A 137 3.19 13.89 -3.21
C THR A 137 4.34 14.44 -4.05
N ARG A 138 5.53 14.47 -3.45
CA ARG A 138 6.77 14.88 -4.13
C ARG A 138 7.52 13.69 -4.72
N GLY A 139 7.34 12.50 -4.15
CA GLY A 139 7.86 11.23 -4.68
C GLY A 139 7.91 10.10 -3.64
N PRO A 140 8.47 8.93 -3.98
CA PRO A 140 8.85 8.51 -5.33
C PRO A 140 7.63 8.35 -6.26
N GLY A 141 7.87 8.24 -7.56
CA GLY A 141 6.81 8.06 -8.56
C GLY A 141 7.24 8.41 -9.98
N MET A 142 6.28 8.38 -10.90
CA MET A 142 6.51 8.79 -12.30
C MET A 142 6.70 10.31 -12.36
N PRO A 143 7.85 10.84 -12.81
CA PRO A 143 8.18 12.26 -12.66
C PRO A 143 7.16 13.22 -13.27
N THR A 144 6.65 12.90 -14.47
CA THR A 144 5.66 13.73 -15.16
C THR A 144 4.27 13.66 -14.51
N SER A 145 3.90 12.50 -13.97
CA SER A 145 2.67 12.34 -13.17
C SER A 145 2.76 13.15 -11.87
N LEU A 146 3.88 13.04 -11.15
CA LEU A 146 4.16 13.85 -9.95
C LEU A 146 4.15 15.35 -10.26
N ALA A 147 4.80 15.77 -11.36
CA ALA A 147 4.83 17.17 -11.78
C ALA A 147 3.42 17.72 -12.01
N THR A 148 2.52 16.94 -12.61
CA THR A 148 1.13 17.37 -12.85
C THR A 148 0.42 17.76 -11.56
N GLY A 149 0.48 16.92 -10.52
CA GLY A 149 -0.09 17.23 -9.21
C GLY A 149 0.60 18.39 -8.51
N MET A 150 1.94 18.41 -8.56
CA MET A 150 2.74 19.38 -7.84
C MET A 150 2.63 20.80 -8.40
N GLU A 151 2.53 20.98 -9.73
CA GLU A 151 2.34 22.31 -10.32
C GLU A 151 0.96 22.89 -10.02
N VAL A 152 -0.09 22.05 -9.99
CA VAL A 152 -1.42 22.47 -9.50
C VAL A 152 -1.35 22.86 -8.03
N ALA A 153 -0.69 22.05 -7.19
CA ALA A 153 -0.51 22.34 -5.77
C ALA A 153 0.22 23.67 -5.52
N LYS A 154 1.30 23.95 -6.26
CA LYS A 154 2.04 25.22 -6.18
C LYS A 154 1.18 26.40 -6.61
N GLY A 155 0.42 26.26 -7.71
CA GLY A 155 -0.49 27.29 -8.17
C GLY A 155 -1.56 27.64 -7.13
N LEU A 156 -2.17 26.62 -6.50
CA LEU A 156 -3.13 26.81 -5.42
C LEU A 156 -2.48 27.45 -4.17
N ALA A 157 -1.28 27.01 -3.79
CA ALA A 157 -0.56 27.53 -2.62
C ALA A 157 -0.23 29.01 -2.80
N LEU A 158 0.23 29.39 -4.00
CA LEU A 158 0.51 30.77 -4.38
C LEU A 158 -0.77 31.61 -4.41
N ALA A 159 -1.84 31.12 -5.05
CA ALA A 159 -3.10 31.83 -5.18
C ALA A 159 -3.79 32.09 -3.84
N TRP A 160 -3.73 31.12 -2.91
CA TRP A 160 -4.28 31.27 -1.57
C TRP A 160 -3.30 31.88 -0.56
N GLY A 161 -2.02 32.03 -0.90
CA GLY A 161 -1.00 32.52 0.03
C GLY A 161 -0.87 31.61 1.27
N ILE A 162 -0.80 30.30 1.06
CA ILE A 162 -0.70 29.28 2.12
C ILE A 162 0.53 28.38 1.93
N PRO A 163 1.07 27.80 3.01
CA PRO A 163 2.20 26.87 2.92
C PRO A 163 1.87 25.62 2.10
N ILE A 164 2.93 25.00 1.58
CA ILE A 164 2.89 23.72 0.87
C ILE A 164 3.89 22.75 1.51
N VAL A 165 3.54 21.47 1.57
CA VAL A 165 4.41 20.38 2.02
C VAL A 165 4.48 19.31 0.93
N GLY A 166 5.69 19.03 0.48
CA GLY A 166 6.02 17.91 -0.39
C GLY A 166 6.14 16.63 0.42
N VAL A 167 5.20 15.71 0.25
CA VAL A 167 5.09 14.49 1.05
C VAL A 167 5.79 13.34 0.35
N HIS A 168 6.50 12.53 1.14
CA HIS A 168 7.06 11.27 0.69
C HIS A 168 5.97 10.19 0.63
N HIS A 169 5.66 9.69 -0.56
CA HIS A 169 4.60 8.70 -0.83
C HIS A 169 4.65 7.48 0.11
N MET A 170 5.81 6.84 0.23
CA MET A 170 5.96 5.65 1.09
C MET A 170 5.81 5.95 2.58
N GLN A 171 6.11 7.18 3.00
CA GLN A 171 5.93 7.62 4.39
C GLN A 171 4.43 7.81 4.68
N ALA A 172 3.67 8.31 3.71
CA ALA A 172 2.22 8.43 3.82
C ALA A 172 1.54 7.08 4.03
N HIS A 173 1.97 6.06 3.28
CA HIS A 173 1.56 4.67 3.53
C HIS A 173 1.89 4.21 4.96
N ALA A 174 3.09 4.52 5.46
CA ALA A 174 3.53 4.14 6.82
C ALA A 174 2.74 4.82 7.94
N LEU A 175 2.22 6.02 7.71
CA LEU A 175 1.48 6.85 8.66
C LEU A 175 -0.04 6.64 8.58
N THR A 176 -0.52 5.90 7.59
CA THR A 176 -1.95 5.64 7.39
C THR A 176 -2.65 5.01 8.62
N PRO A 177 -2.04 4.10 9.40
CA PRO A 177 -2.68 3.61 10.63
C PRO A 177 -2.99 4.72 11.65
N GLN A 178 -2.14 5.74 11.76
CA GLN A 178 -2.41 6.90 12.64
C GLN A 178 -3.57 7.75 12.11
N LEU A 179 -3.71 7.88 10.77
CA LEU A 179 -4.87 8.51 10.17
C LEU A 179 -6.16 7.74 10.52
N VAL A 180 -6.14 6.41 10.42
CA VAL A 180 -7.30 5.57 10.76
C VAL A 180 -7.71 5.80 12.21
N GLU A 181 -6.76 5.73 13.13
CA GLU A 181 -6.99 6.00 14.55
C GLU A 181 -7.57 7.40 14.78
N ALA A 182 -7.03 8.42 14.10
CA ALA A 182 -7.53 9.79 14.21
C ALA A 182 -8.94 9.98 13.62
N LEU A 183 -9.32 9.20 12.60
CA LEU A 183 -10.67 9.21 12.00
C LEU A 183 -11.69 8.48 12.89
N ASP A 184 -11.26 7.47 13.65
CA ASP A 184 -12.13 6.67 14.51
C ASP A 184 -12.41 7.36 15.86
N ARG A 185 -11.59 8.34 16.26
CA ARG A 185 -11.82 9.15 17.47
C ARG A 185 -13.10 9.99 17.35
N PRO A 186 -13.93 10.05 18.40
CA PRO A 186 -15.13 10.87 18.39
C PRO A 186 -14.80 12.37 18.32
N PRO A 187 -15.57 13.17 17.57
CA PRO A 187 -15.38 14.61 17.54
C PRO A 187 -15.71 15.26 18.88
N ALA A 188 -15.02 16.35 19.21
CA ALA A 188 -15.33 17.14 20.40
C ALA A 188 -16.80 17.64 20.38
N PRO A 189 -17.51 17.67 21.52
CA PRO A 189 -18.92 18.06 21.59
C PRO A 189 -19.24 19.43 20.98
N SER A 190 -18.27 20.36 20.97
CA SER A 190 -18.43 21.71 20.41
C SER A 190 -18.40 21.77 18.89
N VAL A 191 -18.01 20.69 18.20
CA VAL A 191 -17.94 20.59 16.72
C VAL A 191 -19.11 19.78 16.15
N ALA A 192 -19.80 19.01 17.00
CA ALA A 192 -20.95 18.17 16.64
C ALA A 192 -22.19 18.97 16.18
N SER A 193 -22.25 20.28 16.41
CA SER A 193 -23.44 21.10 16.11
C SER A 193 -23.47 21.67 14.69
N SER A 194 -22.78 21.05 13.73
CA SER A 194 -22.73 21.58 12.37
C SER A 194 -23.80 20.91 11.48
N PRO A 195 -24.57 21.66 10.67
CA PRO A 195 -25.75 21.15 9.91
C PRO A 195 -25.48 20.05 8.86
N TRP A 196 -24.26 19.52 8.76
CA TRP A 196 -23.87 18.53 7.76
C TRP A 196 -24.04 17.07 8.21
N GLU A 197 -24.27 16.79 9.50
CA GLU A 197 -24.49 15.41 10.00
C GLU A 197 -25.77 14.76 9.43
N GLU A 198 -26.79 15.55 9.09
CA GLU A 198 -28.04 15.03 8.52
C GLU A 198 -27.89 14.47 7.09
N ARG A 199 -26.83 14.83 6.34
CA ARG A 199 -26.64 14.33 4.96
C ARG A 199 -25.88 13.00 4.87
N GLN A 200 -25.24 12.55 5.95
CA GLN A 200 -24.55 11.25 6.00
C GLN A 200 -25.43 10.09 6.49
N GLN A 201 -26.71 10.34 6.78
CA GLN A 201 -27.66 9.30 7.20
C GLN A 201 -27.96 8.27 6.10
N VAL A 202 -27.44 8.45 4.88
CA VAL A 202 -27.58 7.51 3.76
C VAL A 202 -26.47 6.42 3.77
N ASP A 203 -25.37 6.60 4.51
CA ASP A 203 -24.30 5.58 4.67
C ASP A 203 -24.30 4.89 6.04
N ALA A 204 -25.31 5.17 6.88
CA ALA A 204 -25.40 4.66 8.26
C ALA A 204 -25.63 3.14 8.37
N GLU A 205 -25.99 2.46 7.28
CA GLU A 205 -26.10 0.99 7.22
C GLU A 205 -24.74 0.28 7.25
N VAL A 206 -23.62 0.99 7.03
CA VAL A 206 -22.27 0.43 7.16
C VAL A 206 -21.69 0.58 8.58
N LYS A 207 -22.22 1.52 9.39
CA LYS A 207 -21.67 1.84 10.73
C LYS A 207 -22.34 1.07 11.89
N THR A 208 -23.45 0.39 11.65
CA THR A 208 -24.18 -0.36 12.70
C THR A 208 -23.72 -1.81 12.83
N ALA A 209 -23.08 -2.40 11.81
CA ALA A 209 -22.52 -3.75 11.89
C ALA A 209 -21.19 -3.82 12.67
N SER A 210 -20.44 -2.72 12.77
CA SER A 210 -19.15 -2.67 13.48
C SER A 210 -19.24 -2.18 14.93
N ARG A 211 -20.41 -1.71 15.39
CA ARG A 211 -20.59 -1.20 16.77
C ARG A 211 -20.78 -2.29 17.84
N GLN A 212 -20.85 -3.56 17.46
CA GLN A 212 -21.00 -4.67 18.41
C GLN A 212 -19.75 -5.57 18.53
N GLN A 213 -18.61 -5.16 17.97
CA GLN A 213 -17.36 -5.91 18.14
C GLN A 213 -16.31 -5.04 18.83
N GLU A 214 -16.16 -5.36 20.12
CA GLU A 214 -14.96 -5.22 20.96
C GLU A 214 -14.54 -3.78 21.31
N GLU A 215 -14.60 -3.48 22.61
CA GLU A 215 -13.73 -2.53 23.31
C GLU A 215 -12.26 -2.94 23.13
N ALA A 216 -11.73 -2.86 21.91
CA ALA A 216 -10.31 -2.97 21.67
C ALA A 216 -9.69 -1.64 22.05
N GLN A 217 -8.99 -1.62 23.18
CA GLN A 217 -7.94 -0.66 23.46
C GLN A 217 -7.05 -0.58 22.20
N HIS A 218 -7.19 0.49 21.42
CA HIS A 218 -6.29 0.80 20.32
C HIS A 218 -5.24 1.78 20.86
N PRO A 219 -4.14 1.32 21.48
CA PRO A 219 -3.09 2.25 21.86
C PRO A 219 -2.47 2.84 20.59
N ASN A 220 -2.17 4.13 20.64
CA ASN A 220 -1.50 4.89 19.60
C ASN A 220 -0.38 4.10 18.90
N LEU A 221 -0.19 4.33 17.59
CA LEU A 221 1.00 3.84 16.91
C LEU A 221 2.24 4.58 17.43
N ASP A 222 2.88 3.97 18.42
CA ASP A 222 4.11 4.49 19.02
C ASP A 222 5.36 4.13 18.23
N TYR A 223 6.32 5.05 18.24
CA TYR A 223 7.68 4.78 17.79
C TYR A 223 8.48 4.03 18.89
N PRO A 224 9.40 3.12 18.52
CA PRO A 224 9.68 2.67 17.16
C PRO A 224 8.75 1.54 16.69
N TYR A 225 8.51 1.48 15.38
CA TYR A 225 7.77 0.39 14.72
C TYR A 225 8.46 -0.09 13.44
N LEU A 226 8.13 -1.31 13.01
CA LEU A 226 8.48 -1.81 11.68
C LEU A 226 7.32 -1.54 10.72
N ASN A 227 7.64 -1.05 9.52
CA ASN A 227 6.70 -0.93 8.42
C ASN A 227 7.08 -1.89 7.29
N LEU A 228 6.22 -2.86 7.02
CA LEU A 228 6.26 -3.69 5.82
C LEU A 228 5.42 -3.00 4.74
N LEU A 229 6.10 -2.32 3.83
CA LEU A 229 5.46 -1.68 2.68
C LEU A 229 5.46 -2.64 1.49
N VAL A 230 4.26 -3.08 1.09
CA VAL A 230 4.03 -4.05 0.00
C VAL A 230 2.97 -3.51 -0.98
N SER A 231 3.43 -2.99 -2.11
CA SER A 231 2.58 -2.47 -3.18
C SER A 231 2.94 -3.06 -4.55
N GLY A 232 2.26 -2.60 -5.61
CA GLY A 232 2.62 -2.96 -6.99
C GLY A 232 4.02 -2.50 -7.39
N GLY A 233 4.51 -1.38 -6.84
CA GLY A 233 5.80 -0.79 -7.19
C GLY A 233 6.91 -0.93 -6.13
N HIS A 234 6.56 -1.29 -4.89
CA HIS A 234 7.51 -1.27 -3.78
C HIS A 234 7.37 -2.51 -2.88
N THR A 235 8.50 -3.04 -2.40
CA THR A 235 8.54 -4.06 -1.34
C THR A 235 9.71 -3.80 -0.42
N GLN A 236 9.42 -3.24 0.75
CA GLN A 236 10.41 -2.76 1.70
C GLN A 236 10.00 -3.08 3.14
N LEU A 237 11.01 -3.35 3.98
CA LEU A 237 10.88 -3.40 5.43
C LEU A 237 11.64 -2.21 6.00
N VAL A 238 10.92 -1.30 6.65
CA VAL A 238 11.46 -0.03 7.13
C VAL A 238 11.30 0.02 8.65
N TYR A 239 12.40 0.29 9.35
CA TYR A 239 12.37 0.64 10.76
C TYR A 239 12.12 2.14 10.90
N SER A 240 11.06 2.52 11.60
CA SER A 240 10.71 3.91 11.84
C SER A 240 10.96 4.25 13.30
N ALA A 241 11.87 5.19 13.56
CA ALA A 241 12.27 5.64 14.89
C ALA A 241 11.56 6.93 15.32
N SER A 242 11.13 7.74 14.36
CA SER A 242 10.32 8.94 14.57
C SER A 242 9.61 9.31 13.27
N LEU A 243 8.81 10.37 13.27
CA LEU A 243 8.15 10.90 12.07
C LEU A 243 9.15 11.15 10.93
N MET A 244 10.40 11.52 11.24
CA MET A 244 11.42 11.89 10.25
C MET A 244 12.55 10.87 10.09
N SER A 245 12.65 9.89 10.99
CA SER A 245 13.78 8.97 11.07
C SER A 245 13.36 7.57 10.66
N HIS A 246 13.78 7.17 9.46
CA HIS A 246 13.46 5.87 8.89
C HIS A 246 14.74 5.20 8.39
N LEU A 247 14.83 3.88 8.56
CA LEU A 247 15.95 3.06 8.10
C LEU A 247 15.41 1.85 7.35
N ILE A 248 15.79 1.70 6.08
CA ILE A 248 15.43 0.54 5.29
C ILE A 248 16.26 -0.66 5.78
N GLN A 249 15.58 -1.67 6.33
CA GLN A 249 16.18 -2.92 6.80
C GLN A 249 16.29 -3.97 5.69
N CYS A 250 15.35 -3.94 4.75
CA CYS A 250 15.26 -4.87 3.63
C CYS A 250 14.51 -4.20 2.49
N THR A 251 14.97 -4.36 1.26
CA THR A 251 14.27 -3.90 0.05
C THR A 251 14.38 -4.96 -1.03
N THR A 252 13.57 -4.85 -2.08
CA THR A 252 13.82 -5.54 -3.33
C THR A 252 14.56 -4.65 -4.31
N ASP A 253 15.52 -5.24 -5.02
CA ASP A 253 16.26 -4.58 -6.11
C ASP A 253 15.71 -4.97 -7.50
N ASN A 254 14.75 -5.91 -7.57
CA ASN A 254 14.23 -6.43 -8.83
C ASN A 254 12.77 -6.04 -9.07
N ILE A 255 11.84 -6.88 -8.63
CA ILE A 255 10.40 -6.75 -8.85
C ILE A 255 9.72 -6.69 -7.49
N ALA A 256 8.77 -5.76 -7.34
CA ALA A 256 7.94 -5.71 -6.15
C ALA A 256 7.02 -6.94 -6.07
N LEU A 257 6.62 -7.31 -4.86
CA LEU A 257 5.70 -8.40 -4.60
C LEU A 257 4.39 -8.25 -5.39
N GLY A 258 3.81 -7.04 -5.40
CA GLY A 258 2.57 -6.79 -6.14
C GLY A 258 2.72 -7.05 -7.64
N ASP A 259 3.75 -6.49 -8.29
CA ASP A 259 4.01 -6.74 -9.72
C ASP A 259 4.29 -8.23 -10.01
N MET A 260 5.00 -8.93 -9.12
CA MET A 260 5.20 -10.39 -9.28
C MET A 260 3.87 -11.14 -9.20
N LEU A 261 3.01 -10.82 -8.24
CA LEU A 261 1.69 -11.45 -8.09
C LEU A 261 0.78 -11.11 -9.27
N ASP A 262 0.79 -9.86 -9.78
CA ASP A 262 0.01 -9.47 -10.96
C ASP A 262 0.46 -10.25 -12.20
N LYS A 263 1.77 -10.40 -12.41
CA LYS A 263 2.34 -11.20 -13.51
C LYS A 263 1.97 -12.67 -13.39
N ALA A 264 2.08 -13.25 -12.20
CA ALA A 264 1.68 -14.63 -11.95
C ALA A 264 0.17 -14.82 -12.15
N ALA A 265 -0.64 -13.88 -11.65
CA ALA A 265 -2.09 -13.92 -11.75
C ALA A 265 -2.58 -13.93 -13.20
N ARG A 266 -1.97 -13.15 -14.09
CA ARG A 266 -2.31 -13.16 -15.53
C ARG A 266 -2.12 -14.52 -16.21
N LYS A 267 -1.31 -15.41 -15.65
CA LYS A 267 -1.09 -16.77 -16.15
C LYS A 267 -1.90 -17.81 -15.40
N ILE A 268 -2.05 -17.64 -14.09
CA ILE A 268 -2.74 -18.60 -13.23
C ILE A 268 -4.26 -18.49 -13.39
N LEU A 269 -4.79 -17.26 -13.47
CA LEU A 269 -6.23 -17.01 -13.53
C LEU A 269 -6.81 -17.48 -14.86
N PRO A 270 -8.01 -18.09 -14.85
CA PRO A 270 -8.76 -18.40 -16.06
C PRO A 270 -9.01 -17.13 -16.92
N PRO A 271 -9.03 -17.24 -18.26
CA PRO A 271 -9.31 -16.11 -19.15
C PRO A 271 -10.65 -15.42 -18.85
N SER A 272 -11.66 -16.19 -18.42
CA SER A 272 -12.97 -15.68 -18.03
C SER A 272 -12.88 -14.68 -16.86
N MET A 273 -12.02 -14.94 -15.87
CA MET A 273 -11.81 -14.04 -14.74
C MET A 273 -11.03 -12.79 -15.15
N LEU A 274 -10.02 -12.92 -16.01
CA LEU A 274 -9.24 -11.78 -16.51
C LEU A 274 -10.14 -10.80 -17.29
N ASN A 275 -11.00 -11.32 -18.16
CA ASN A 275 -11.89 -10.51 -18.99
C ASN A 275 -13.04 -9.86 -18.20
N SER A 276 -13.47 -10.49 -17.10
CA SER A 276 -14.49 -9.94 -16.21
C SER A 276 -13.97 -8.84 -15.26
N GLY A 277 -12.65 -8.63 -15.21
CA GLY A 277 -12.02 -7.69 -14.29
C GLY A 277 -12.43 -6.23 -14.53
N GLN A 278 -12.78 -5.54 -13.45
CA GLN A 278 -13.08 -4.10 -13.47
C GLN A 278 -11.82 -3.22 -13.57
N ASN A 279 -10.66 -3.74 -13.15
CA ASN A 279 -9.38 -3.01 -13.13
C ASN A 279 -8.19 -3.98 -13.27
N VAL A 280 -6.97 -3.44 -13.24
CA VAL A 280 -5.71 -4.18 -13.42
C VAL A 280 -5.14 -4.77 -12.12
N MET A 281 -5.92 -4.84 -11.03
CA MET A 281 -5.47 -5.36 -9.73
C MET A 281 -5.54 -6.90 -9.68
N TYR A 282 -4.78 -7.57 -10.56
CA TYR A 282 -4.86 -9.02 -10.75
C TYR A 282 -4.43 -9.81 -9.50
N ALA A 283 -3.53 -9.28 -8.67
CA ALA A 283 -3.14 -9.87 -7.40
C ALA A 283 -4.32 -10.02 -6.43
N ALA A 284 -5.25 -9.05 -6.40
CA ALA A 284 -6.46 -9.15 -5.58
C ALA A 284 -7.42 -10.22 -6.14
N ALA A 285 -7.52 -10.34 -7.46
CA ALA A 285 -8.28 -11.41 -8.10
C ALA A 285 -7.68 -12.79 -7.83
N LEU A 286 -6.34 -12.90 -7.77
CA LEU A 286 -5.62 -14.14 -7.46
C LEU A 286 -5.97 -14.68 -6.08
N GLU A 287 -6.10 -13.81 -5.07
CA GLU A 287 -6.51 -14.20 -3.73
C GLU A 287 -7.93 -14.78 -3.71
N ARG A 288 -8.88 -14.06 -4.33
CA ARG A 288 -10.29 -14.51 -4.43
C ARG A 288 -10.41 -15.84 -5.16
N PHE A 289 -9.62 -16.02 -6.21
CA PHE A 289 -9.56 -17.27 -6.95
C PHE A 289 -8.99 -18.41 -6.11
N ALA A 290 -7.90 -18.17 -5.38
CA ALA A 290 -7.25 -19.15 -4.51
C ALA A 290 -8.14 -19.62 -3.35
N PHE A 291 -8.97 -18.72 -2.82
CA PHE A 291 -9.84 -18.93 -1.66
C PHE A 291 -11.30 -18.55 -1.93
N PRO A 292 -12.03 -19.30 -2.78
CA PRO A 292 -13.38 -18.93 -3.23
C PRO A 292 -14.44 -18.91 -2.13
N ARG A 293 -14.18 -19.57 -0.99
CA ARG A 293 -15.09 -19.63 0.16
C ARG A 293 -14.81 -18.56 1.21
N PHE A 294 -13.81 -17.71 1.01
CA PHE A 294 -13.53 -16.59 1.91
C PHE A 294 -14.48 -15.43 1.56
N PRO A 295 -15.51 -15.13 2.39
CA PRO A 295 -16.40 -14.00 2.13
C PRO A 295 -15.63 -12.69 2.24
N THR A 296 -15.98 -11.70 1.41
CA THR A 296 -15.42 -10.36 1.55
C THR A 296 -15.86 -9.79 2.90
N GLY A 297 -14.90 -9.46 3.78
CA GLY A 297 -15.17 -8.93 5.12
C GLY A 297 -15.33 -9.97 6.23
N ALA A 298 -15.10 -11.26 5.97
CA ALA A 298 -15.06 -12.27 7.04
C ALA A 298 -13.82 -12.09 7.94
N ASP A 299 -13.95 -12.46 9.22
CA ASP A 299 -12.83 -12.45 10.16
C ASP A 299 -11.77 -13.48 9.76
N GLU A 300 -10.56 -13.01 9.52
CA GLU A 300 -9.38 -13.82 9.18
C GLU A 300 -9.00 -14.78 10.30
N ARG A 301 -9.35 -14.46 11.54
CA ARG A 301 -9.07 -15.30 12.72
C ARG A 301 -9.92 -16.57 12.69
N GLU A 302 -11.10 -16.52 12.08
CA GLU A 302 -12.04 -17.64 12.00
C GLU A 302 -11.83 -18.47 10.73
N TYR A 303 -11.33 -17.86 9.65
CA TYR A 303 -11.13 -18.59 8.42
C TYR A 303 -9.88 -19.47 8.44
N ASN A 304 -10.09 -20.77 8.31
CA ASN A 304 -9.01 -21.73 8.18
C ASN A 304 -8.45 -21.74 6.75
N PHE A 305 -7.39 -20.97 6.51
CA PHE A 305 -6.61 -20.99 5.27
C PHE A 305 -5.89 -22.32 5.00
N LYS A 306 -6.01 -23.33 5.90
CA LYS A 306 -5.28 -24.60 5.87
C LYS A 306 -3.76 -24.37 5.74
N TYR A 307 -3.27 -23.37 6.46
CA TYR A 307 -1.88 -22.95 6.44
C TYR A 307 -1.13 -23.48 7.66
N THR A 308 0.05 -24.05 7.45
CA THR A 308 0.95 -24.49 8.52
C THR A 308 2.25 -23.68 8.43
N PRO A 309 2.54 -22.80 9.41
CA PRO A 309 3.72 -21.96 9.37
C PRO A 309 5.01 -22.76 9.60
N PRO A 310 6.11 -22.46 8.88
CA PRO A 310 7.40 -23.11 9.11
C PRO A 310 7.96 -22.71 10.48
N ALA A 311 8.16 -23.70 11.36
CA ALA A 311 8.70 -23.44 12.71
C ALA A 311 10.18 -23.04 12.69
N THR A 312 10.92 -23.44 11.66
CA THR A 312 12.36 -23.17 11.51
C THR A 312 12.68 -22.60 10.14
N ARG A 313 13.82 -21.91 10.03
CA ARG A 313 14.34 -21.47 8.73
C ARG A 313 14.64 -22.65 7.80
N ALA A 314 14.97 -23.83 8.34
CA ALA A 314 15.19 -25.03 7.53
C ALA A 314 13.90 -25.45 6.83
N ALA A 315 12.78 -25.53 7.56
CA ALA A 315 11.47 -25.83 6.99
C ALA A 315 11.01 -24.75 6.00
N GLU A 316 11.32 -23.48 6.26
CA GLU A 316 10.95 -22.36 5.39
C GLU A 316 11.62 -22.42 4.00
N ILE A 317 12.80 -23.02 3.88
CA ILE A 317 13.55 -23.11 2.60
C ILE A 317 13.35 -24.42 1.87
N GLU A 318 12.51 -25.32 2.40
CA GLU A 318 12.17 -26.59 1.74
C GLU A 318 11.41 -26.35 0.44
N GLN A 319 11.67 -27.19 -0.56
CA GLN A 319 10.92 -27.13 -1.81
C GLN A 319 9.46 -27.54 -1.58
N HIS A 320 8.55 -26.72 -2.06
CA HIS A 320 7.13 -27.02 -2.02
C HIS A 320 6.79 -28.04 -3.12
N ASN A 321 6.47 -29.27 -2.72
CA ASN A 321 6.07 -30.33 -3.63
C ASN A 321 4.54 -30.36 -3.75
N SER A 322 4.02 -30.20 -4.98
CA SER A 322 2.58 -30.28 -5.20
C SER A 322 2.10 -31.74 -5.32
N PRO A 323 0.83 -32.02 -4.99
CA PRO A 323 0.22 -33.32 -5.29
C PRO A 323 0.06 -33.57 -6.80
N TYR A 324 0.32 -32.57 -7.63
CA TYR A 324 0.19 -32.62 -9.09
C TYR A 324 1.54 -32.77 -9.82
N GLY A 325 2.61 -33.14 -9.10
CA GLY A 325 3.91 -33.51 -9.68
C GLY A 325 4.86 -32.35 -10.00
N TRP A 326 4.42 -31.09 -9.94
CA TRP A 326 5.30 -29.92 -10.05
C TRP A 326 5.82 -29.47 -8.68
N ARG A 327 6.87 -28.64 -8.68
CA ARG A 327 7.54 -28.13 -7.47
C ARG A 327 7.80 -26.63 -7.56
N LEU A 328 7.81 -25.95 -6.42
CA LEU A 328 8.21 -24.55 -6.28
C LEU A 328 9.34 -24.43 -5.27
N SER A 329 10.39 -23.68 -5.64
CA SER A 329 11.48 -23.34 -4.73
C SER A 329 11.23 -21.98 -4.06
N PRO A 330 11.32 -21.88 -2.72
CA PRO A 330 11.17 -20.62 -2.00
C PRO A 330 12.19 -19.57 -2.44
N PRO A 331 11.87 -18.27 -2.39
CA PRO A 331 12.85 -17.24 -2.69
C PRO A 331 14.06 -17.27 -1.76
N LEU A 332 15.26 -17.05 -2.33
CA LEU A 332 16.52 -17.01 -1.59
C LEU A 332 16.73 -18.21 -0.65
N TYR A 333 16.26 -19.40 -1.03
CA TYR A 333 16.41 -20.62 -0.23
C TYR A 333 17.88 -20.93 0.12
N ALA A 334 18.81 -20.59 -0.79
CA ALA A 334 20.25 -20.77 -0.60
C ALA A 334 20.98 -19.59 0.09
N SER A 335 20.25 -18.56 0.55
CA SER A 335 20.84 -17.32 1.05
C SER A 335 20.16 -16.79 2.31
N ARG A 336 20.91 -16.04 3.12
CA ARG A 336 20.41 -15.27 4.27
C ARG A 336 20.56 -13.76 4.07
N LYS A 337 20.72 -13.30 2.83
CA LYS A 337 20.80 -11.87 2.54
C LYS A 337 19.52 -11.15 2.99
N MET A 338 19.68 -9.99 3.61
CA MET A 338 18.62 -9.07 3.99
C MET A 338 18.09 -8.30 2.77
N GLU A 339 17.54 -9.06 1.82
CA GLU A 339 16.96 -8.55 0.59
C GLU A 339 15.67 -9.33 0.25
N TYR A 340 14.78 -8.68 -0.48
CA TYR A 340 13.60 -9.30 -1.08
C TYR A 340 13.83 -9.61 -2.56
N ASN A 341 13.43 -10.80 -3.00
CA ASN A 341 13.61 -11.24 -4.38
C ASN A 341 12.42 -12.11 -4.76
N PHE A 342 11.68 -11.73 -5.80
CA PHE A 342 10.50 -12.50 -6.22
C PHE A 342 10.60 -13.00 -7.67
N THR A 343 11.61 -12.59 -8.43
CA THR A 343 11.78 -12.94 -9.84
C THR A 343 11.79 -14.46 -10.06
N GLY A 344 12.56 -15.20 -9.25
CA GLY A 344 12.66 -16.65 -9.39
C GLY A 344 11.34 -17.38 -9.13
N LEU A 345 10.58 -16.94 -8.12
CA LEU A 345 9.29 -17.54 -7.78
C LEU A 345 8.23 -17.23 -8.85
N GLY A 346 8.13 -15.97 -9.28
CA GLY A 346 7.19 -15.56 -10.32
C GLY A 346 7.40 -16.30 -11.64
N SER A 347 8.66 -16.50 -12.06
CA SER A 347 8.96 -17.26 -13.29
C SER A 347 8.65 -18.75 -13.16
N GLN A 348 8.83 -19.35 -11.98
CA GLN A 348 8.44 -20.75 -11.75
C GLN A 348 6.93 -20.91 -11.84
N ALA A 349 6.17 -20.03 -11.18
CA ALA A 349 4.71 -20.07 -11.21
C ALA A 349 4.14 -19.90 -12.63
N GLN A 350 4.69 -18.96 -13.42
CA GLN A 350 4.29 -18.76 -14.81
C GLN A 350 4.56 -19.99 -15.68
N ARG A 351 5.75 -20.61 -15.58
CA ARG A 351 6.07 -21.83 -16.35
C ARG A 351 5.14 -23.00 -16.00
N ILE A 352 4.78 -23.14 -14.73
CA ILE A 352 3.84 -24.19 -14.32
C ILE A 352 2.47 -23.88 -14.92
N ALA A 353 1.97 -22.64 -14.79
CA ALA A 353 0.69 -22.24 -15.38
C ALA A 353 0.64 -22.46 -16.90
N ASP A 354 1.69 -22.06 -17.63
CA ASP A 354 1.80 -22.30 -19.08
C ASP A 354 1.78 -23.81 -19.40
N SER A 355 2.40 -24.65 -18.56
CA SER A 355 2.32 -26.11 -18.75
C SER A 355 0.90 -26.65 -18.57
N LEU A 356 0.10 -26.07 -17.66
CA LEU A 356 -1.31 -26.46 -17.48
C LEU A 356 -2.15 -26.12 -18.73
N ASP A 357 -1.86 -25.00 -19.40
CA ASP A 357 -2.52 -24.62 -20.66
C ASP A 357 -2.23 -25.63 -21.77
N ILE A 358 -0.96 -26.07 -21.87
CA ILE A 358 -0.53 -27.05 -22.87
C ILE A 358 -1.24 -28.39 -22.63
N PHE A 359 -1.22 -28.92 -21.40
CA PHE A 359 -1.87 -30.19 -21.08
C PHE A 359 -3.38 -30.14 -21.36
N SER A 360 -4.05 -29.05 -20.97
CA SER A 360 -5.48 -28.86 -21.26
C SER A 360 -5.76 -28.85 -22.78
N SER A 361 -4.91 -28.21 -23.57
CA SER A 361 -5.04 -28.20 -25.04
C SER A 361 -4.89 -29.60 -25.64
N TYR A 362 -3.95 -30.40 -25.13
CA TYR A 362 -3.76 -31.79 -25.56
C TYR A 362 -4.92 -32.70 -25.18
N GLU A 363 -5.40 -32.65 -23.92
CA GLU A 363 -6.56 -33.44 -23.47
C GLU A 363 -7.79 -33.15 -24.33
N ASN A 364 -8.08 -31.87 -24.58
CA ASN A 364 -9.19 -31.45 -25.42
C ASN A 364 -9.04 -31.92 -26.87
N PHE A 365 -7.83 -31.87 -27.43
CA PHE A 365 -7.56 -32.39 -28.78
C PHE A 365 -7.80 -33.90 -28.85
N THR A 366 -7.31 -34.66 -27.86
CA THR A 366 -7.51 -36.11 -27.80
C THR A 366 -8.99 -36.47 -27.66
N GLU A 367 -9.75 -35.78 -26.79
CA GLU A 367 -11.20 -36.00 -26.68
C GLU A 367 -11.94 -35.66 -27.98
N GLN A 368 -11.56 -34.58 -28.64
CA GLN A 368 -12.17 -34.20 -29.92
C GLN A 368 -11.90 -35.25 -31.00
N VAL A 369 -10.67 -35.78 -31.10
CA VAL A 369 -10.33 -36.87 -32.03
C VAL A 369 -11.11 -38.15 -31.69
N LEU A 370 -11.16 -38.55 -30.42
CA LEU A 370 -11.91 -39.73 -29.98
C LEU A 370 -13.43 -39.59 -30.22
N SER A 371 -13.98 -38.38 -30.12
CA SER A 371 -15.40 -38.12 -30.42
C SER A 371 -15.73 -38.21 -31.92
N LEU A 372 -14.78 -37.83 -32.78
CA LEU A 372 -14.87 -37.97 -34.23
C LEU A 372 -14.78 -39.44 -34.65
N GLU A 373 -13.93 -40.23 -34.01
CA GLU A 373 -13.80 -41.67 -34.28
C GLU A 373 -15.02 -42.49 -33.83
N ASN A 374 -15.73 -42.05 -32.79
CA ASN A 374 -16.91 -42.72 -32.25
C ASN A 374 -18.25 -42.25 -32.85
N SER A 375 -18.24 -41.35 -33.84
CA SER A 375 -19.45 -40.96 -34.56
C SER A 375 -19.88 -42.05 -35.56
N PRO A 376 -21.16 -42.45 -35.61
CA PRO A 376 -21.61 -43.52 -36.50
C PRO A 376 -21.42 -43.12 -37.96
N LYS A 377 -20.68 -43.92 -38.72
CA LYS A 377 -20.57 -43.79 -40.19
C LYS A 377 -21.94 -44.10 -40.81
N SER A 378 -22.77 -43.08 -41.01
CA SER A 378 -23.90 -43.19 -41.93
C SER A 378 -23.35 -43.23 -43.35
N GLY A 379 -23.45 -44.38 -43.98
CA GLY A 379 -23.01 -44.58 -45.36
C GLY A 379 -23.84 -43.76 -46.35
N SER A 380 -23.15 -42.93 -47.13
CA SER A 380 -23.50 -42.66 -48.52
C SER A 380 -22.25 -42.13 -49.21
N ASP A 381 -21.74 -42.91 -50.17
CA ASP A 381 -20.68 -42.52 -51.08
C ASP A 381 -21.08 -41.26 -51.86
N LEU A 382 -20.38 -40.15 -51.63
CA LEU A 382 -20.22 -39.04 -52.56
C LEU A 382 -18.93 -38.29 -52.18
N ALA A 383 -17.94 -38.32 -53.06
CA ALA A 383 -16.65 -37.67 -52.86
C ALA A 383 -16.81 -36.14 -52.72
N PRO A 384 -16.17 -35.48 -51.74
CA PRO A 384 -16.23 -34.04 -51.63
C PRO A 384 -15.17 -33.36 -52.52
N SER A 385 -15.59 -32.32 -53.23
CA SER A 385 -14.75 -31.39 -53.97
C SER A 385 -13.89 -30.51 -53.03
N PRO A 386 -12.69 -30.07 -53.45
CA PRO A 386 -11.75 -29.35 -52.60
C PRO A 386 -12.06 -27.85 -52.62
N ASP A 387 -13.12 -27.42 -51.94
CA ASP A 387 -13.32 -25.98 -51.66
C ASP A 387 -14.33 -25.82 -50.51
N SER A 388 -13.81 -25.81 -49.27
CA SER A 388 -14.41 -25.05 -48.19
C SER A 388 -13.40 -24.85 -47.06
N SER A 389 -12.92 -23.62 -46.96
CA SER A 389 -12.20 -23.08 -45.81
C SER A 389 -13.13 -23.16 -44.60
N THR A 390 -13.13 -24.30 -43.92
CA THR A 390 -13.88 -24.47 -42.67
C THR A 390 -13.08 -23.75 -41.59
N THR A 391 -13.42 -22.49 -41.35
CA THR A 391 -12.98 -21.76 -40.16
C THR A 391 -13.50 -22.53 -38.95
N ILE A 392 -12.62 -23.28 -38.30
CA ILE A 392 -12.89 -23.88 -36.99
C ILE A 392 -13.10 -22.70 -36.03
N LEU A 393 -14.36 -22.34 -35.79
CA LEU A 393 -14.74 -21.53 -34.65
C LEU A 393 -14.35 -22.34 -33.40
N SER A 394 -13.34 -21.87 -32.68
CA SER A 394 -12.95 -22.42 -31.39
C SER A 394 -14.15 -22.36 -30.43
N PRO A 395 -14.69 -23.49 -29.95
CA PRO A 395 -15.67 -23.46 -28.88
C PRO A 395 -14.98 -22.87 -27.65
N ALA A 396 -15.68 -22.00 -26.91
CA ALA A 396 -15.20 -21.52 -25.62
C ALA A 396 -14.88 -22.74 -24.72
N LEU A 397 -13.60 -22.91 -24.40
CA LEU A 397 -13.06 -23.99 -23.58
C LEU A 397 -13.82 -24.02 -22.24
N LYS A 398 -14.55 -25.11 -21.96
CA LYS A 398 -15.05 -25.38 -20.61
C LYS A 398 -13.88 -25.95 -19.82
N GLU A 399 -13.39 -25.20 -18.83
CA GLU A 399 -12.32 -25.70 -17.95
C GLU A 399 -12.87 -26.78 -17.00
N GLU A 400 -12.20 -27.93 -16.95
CA GLU A 400 -12.60 -29.04 -16.10
C GLU A 400 -12.36 -28.73 -14.60
N PRO A 401 -13.21 -29.21 -13.67
CA PRO A 401 -13.09 -28.90 -12.23
C PRO A 401 -11.73 -29.23 -11.61
N HIS A 402 -11.07 -30.29 -12.10
CA HIS A 402 -9.73 -30.70 -11.63
C HIS A 402 -8.65 -29.68 -12.00
N GLN A 403 -8.70 -29.14 -13.23
CA GLN A 403 -7.74 -28.15 -13.74
C GLN A 403 -7.85 -26.83 -12.96
N ILE A 404 -9.08 -26.43 -12.61
CA ILE A 404 -9.33 -25.24 -11.76
C ILE A 404 -8.69 -25.42 -10.38
N GLU A 405 -8.84 -26.58 -9.74
CA GLU A 405 -8.26 -26.81 -8.42
C GLU A 405 -6.73 -26.83 -8.44
N GLN A 406 -6.11 -27.38 -9.48
CA GLN A 406 -4.66 -27.33 -9.67
C GLN A 406 -4.15 -25.88 -9.81
N ARG A 407 -4.85 -25.03 -10.56
CA ARG A 407 -4.54 -23.58 -10.66
C ARG A 407 -4.72 -22.88 -9.32
N ARG A 408 -5.78 -23.19 -8.57
CA ARG A 408 -5.98 -22.64 -7.21
C ARG A 408 -4.85 -23.05 -6.27
N TYR A 409 -4.43 -24.31 -6.33
CA TYR A 409 -3.31 -24.80 -5.55
C TYR A 409 -2.02 -24.04 -5.88
N LEU A 410 -1.75 -23.82 -7.18
CA LEU A 410 -0.60 -23.02 -7.63
C LEU A 410 -0.67 -21.57 -7.13
N ALA A 411 -1.85 -20.94 -7.16
CA ALA A 411 -2.07 -19.60 -6.61
C ALA A 411 -1.74 -19.55 -5.10
N ARG A 412 -2.27 -20.50 -4.31
CA ARG A 412 -2.02 -20.60 -2.86
C ARG A 412 -0.53 -20.79 -2.57
N ALA A 413 0.12 -21.74 -3.25
CA ALA A 413 1.53 -22.03 -3.04
C ALA A 413 2.43 -20.84 -3.42
N THR A 414 2.11 -20.14 -4.51
CA THR A 414 2.85 -18.95 -4.94
C THR A 414 2.75 -17.82 -3.91
N MET A 415 1.53 -17.52 -3.43
CA MET A 415 1.33 -16.52 -2.37
C MET A 415 2.00 -16.93 -1.07
N GLN A 416 1.85 -18.19 -0.65
CA GLN A 416 2.44 -18.72 0.58
C GLN A 416 3.96 -18.50 0.60
N LEU A 417 4.67 -18.97 -0.43
CA LEU A 417 6.13 -18.86 -0.50
C LEU A 417 6.61 -17.40 -0.56
N ALA A 418 5.83 -16.53 -1.23
CA ALA A 418 6.15 -15.11 -1.28
C ALA A 418 5.97 -14.42 0.08
N PHE A 419 4.91 -14.75 0.81
CA PHE A 419 4.59 -14.17 2.12
C PHE A 419 5.47 -14.73 3.23
N GLU A 420 5.84 -16.01 3.18
CA GLU A 420 6.83 -16.60 4.07
C GLU A 420 8.20 -15.93 3.92
N HIS A 421 8.60 -15.61 2.67
CA HIS A 421 9.83 -14.87 2.41
C HIS A 421 9.82 -13.47 3.06
N LEU A 422 8.68 -12.78 3.06
CA LEU A 422 8.49 -11.53 3.81
C LEU A 422 8.64 -11.75 5.31
N ALA A 423 7.88 -12.71 5.85
CA ALA A 423 7.87 -13.03 7.27
C ALA A 423 9.27 -13.39 7.80
N SER A 424 10.06 -14.11 6.99
CA SER A 424 11.43 -14.50 7.30
C SER A 424 12.33 -13.31 7.61
N ARG A 425 12.31 -12.27 6.76
CA ARG A 425 13.14 -11.08 6.95
C ARG A 425 12.68 -10.25 8.14
N ILE A 426 11.38 -10.20 8.41
CA ILE A 426 10.83 -9.58 9.62
C ILE A 426 11.36 -10.32 10.86
N VAL A 427 11.25 -11.65 10.89
CA VAL A 427 11.77 -12.47 12.00
C VAL A 427 13.27 -12.27 12.18
N MET A 428 14.05 -12.18 11.11
CA MET A 428 15.50 -11.93 11.20
C MET A 428 15.81 -10.58 11.87
N VAL A 429 15.10 -9.51 11.49
CA VAL A 429 15.25 -8.18 12.12
C VAL A 429 14.86 -8.23 13.59
N LEU A 430 13.71 -8.84 13.92
CA LEU A 430 13.25 -8.95 15.31
C LEU A 430 14.21 -9.78 16.17
N GLN A 431 14.76 -10.88 15.65
CA GLN A 431 15.77 -11.69 16.32
C GLN A 431 17.07 -10.93 16.54
N GLN A 432 17.47 -10.07 15.60
CA GLN A 432 18.63 -9.22 15.75
C GLN A 432 18.39 -8.18 16.85
N GLN A 433 17.26 -7.48 16.83
CA GLN A 433 16.89 -6.49 17.85
C GLN A 433 16.81 -7.11 19.25
N ALA A 434 16.24 -8.31 19.38
CA ALA A 434 16.18 -9.03 20.64
C ALA A 434 17.58 -9.30 21.26
N LYS A 435 18.63 -9.39 20.44
CA LYS A 435 20.00 -9.65 20.87
C LYS A 435 20.81 -8.38 21.11
N THR A 436 20.62 -7.35 20.29
CA THR A 436 21.55 -6.20 20.21
C THR A 436 20.96 -4.88 20.67
N SER A 437 19.65 -4.77 20.82
CA SER A 437 18.98 -3.48 21.09
C SER A 437 18.52 -3.36 22.54
N GLY A 438 18.68 -2.16 23.11
CA GLY A 438 18.10 -1.82 24.41
C GLY A 438 16.56 -1.83 24.36
N GLU A 439 15.90 -1.95 25.51
CA GLU A 439 14.44 -2.11 25.60
C GLU A 439 13.67 -0.99 24.87
N GLN A 440 14.17 0.24 24.91
CA GLN A 440 13.60 1.42 24.25
C GLN A 440 13.67 1.38 22.71
N GLN A 441 14.48 0.50 22.14
CA GLN A 441 14.67 0.35 20.69
C GLN A 441 13.95 -0.88 20.13
N LYS A 442 13.29 -1.67 20.99
CA LYS A 442 12.54 -2.85 20.58
C LYS A 442 11.19 -2.44 20.01
N VAL A 443 10.89 -2.97 18.83
CA VAL A 443 9.61 -2.72 18.17
C VAL A 443 8.51 -3.56 18.81
N LYS A 444 7.35 -2.95 18.98
CA LYS A 444 6.14 -3.63 19.50
C LYS A 444 5.07 -3.82 18.42
N THR A 445 5.16 -3.04 17.34
CA THR A 445 4.17 -3.00 16.27
C THR A 445 4.83 -3.22 14.90
N LEU A 446 4.20 -4.06 14.09
CA LEU A 446 4.43 -4.23 12.65
C LEU A 446 3.25 -3.59 11.91
N VAL A 447 3.51 -2.48 11.24
CA VAL A 447 2.60 -1.88 10.26
C VAL A 447 2.75 -2.61 8.94
N VAL A 448 1.64 -2.95 8.29
CA VAL A 448 1.59 -3.54 6.95
C VAL A 448 0.81 -2.58 6.05
N SER A 449 1.51 -1.95 5.10
CA SER A 449 0.96 -0.88 4.25
C SER A 449 1.13 -1.16 2.76
N GLY A 450 0.37 -0.45 1.92
CA GLY A 450 0.36 -0.62 0.47
C GLY A 450 -0.72 -1.58 -0.04
N GLY A 451 -0.93 -1.63 -1.36
CA GLY A 451 -2.06 -2.36 -1.96
C GLY A 451 -2.11 -3.85 -1.60
N VAL A 452 -0.97 -4.52 -1.45
CA VAL A 452 -0.92 -5.96 -1.09
C VAL A 452 -1.24 -6.17 0.39
N ALA A 453 -1.20 -5.14 1.24
CA ALA A 453 -1.61 -5.23 2.64
C ALA A 453 -3.11 -5.57 2.81
N SER A 454 -3.92 -5.29 1.77
CA SER A 454 -5.33 -5.69 1.72
C SER A 454 -5.54 -7.20 1.60
N ASN A 455 -4.49 -7.95 1.28
CA ASN A 455 -4.53 -9.41 1.18
C ASN A 455 -4.65 -10.02 2.58
N GLN A 456 -5.74 -10.75 2.79
CA GLN A 456 -6.08 -11.37 4.07
C GLN A 456 -5.15 -12.54 4.36
N PHE A 457 -4.79 -13.30 3.31
CA PHE A 457 -3.88 -14.43 3.45
C PHE A 457 -2.47 -13.98 3.88
N LEU A 458 -1.98 -12.83 3.39
CA LEU A 458 -0.72 -12.23 3.84
C LEU A 458 -0.75 -11.96 5.35
N ARG A 459 -1.80 -11.31 5.85
CA ARG A 459 -1.93 -10.99 7.28
C ARG A 459 -1.99 -12.25 8.13
N HIS A 460 -2.73 -13.26 7.67
CA HIS A 460 -2.78 -14.58 8.31
C HIS A 460 -1.39 -15.22 8.35
N VAL A 461 -0.65 -15.28 7.24
CA VAL A 461 0.70 -15.84 7.18
C VAL A 461 1.65 -15.11 8.14
N LEU A 462 1.67 -13.77 8.12
CA LEU A 462 2.50 -12.97 9.01
C LEU A 462 2.19 -13.27 10.48
N ARG A 463 0.90 -13.29 10.86
CA ARG A 463 0.49 -13.57 12.24
C ARG A 463 0.97 -14.95 12.71
N ARG A 464 0.70 -16.00 11.92
CA ARG A 464 1.02 -17.39 12.26
C ARG A 464 2.53 -17.64 12.29
N VAL A 465 3.29 -17.08 11.36
CA VAL A 465 4.76 -17.19 11.37
C VAL A 465 5.32 -16.47 12.59
N LEU A 466 4.89 -15.24 12.89
CA LEU A 466 5.38 -14.51 14.06
C LEU A 466 5.06 -15.24 15.37
N GLU A 467 3.87 -15.84 15.51
CA GLU A 467 3.51 -16.66 16.69
C GLU A 467 4.48 -17.83 16.90
N VAL A 468 4.63 -18.70 15.89
CA VAL A 468 5.48 -19.90 16.01
C VAL A 468 6.95 -19.56 16.17
N ARG A 469 7.38 -18.40 15.68
CA ARG A 469 8.77 -17.93 15.78
C ARG A 469 9.07 -17.17 17.07
N GLY A 470 8.12 -17.09 18.01
CA GLY A 470 8.30 -16.49 19.34
C GLY A 470 7.98 -14.99 19.43
N PHE A 471 7.39 -14.41 18.38
CA PHE A 471 7.03 -12.99 18.26
C PHE A 471 5.50 -12.79 18.25
N GLY A 472 4.76 -13.66 18.96
CA GLY A 472 3.30 -13.54 19.14
C GLY A 472 2.85 -12.20 19.71
N HIS A 473 3.70 -11.58 20.55
CA HIS A 473 3.44 -10.29 21.20
C HIS A 473 3.54 -9.08 20.25
N ILE A 474 4.12 -9.23 19.06
CA ILE A 474 4.19 -8.13 18.08
C ILE A 474 2.79 -7.89 17.52
N ARG A 475 2.26 -6.68 17.72
CA ARG A 475 0.98 -6.26 17.17
C ARG A 475 1.12 -6.07 15.66
N ILE A 476 0.16 -6.56 14.87
CA ILE A 476 0.09 -6.29 13.43
C ILE A 476 -1.01 -5.24 13.20
N MET A 477 -0.66 -4.13 12.57
CA MET A 477 -1.60 -3.09 12.15
C MET A 477 -1.62 -3.02 10.63
N ALA A 478 -2.80 -3.18 10.03
CA ALA A 478 -3.02 -2.93 8.61
C ALA A 478 -4.20 -1.96 8.48
N PRO A 479 -4.10 -0.90 7.67
CA PRO A 479 -5.24 -0.02 7.39
C PRO A 479 -6.41 -0.78 6.75
N PRO A 480 -7.63 -0.22 6.74
CA PRO A 480 -8.71 -0.76 5.95
C PRO A 480 -8.39 -0.64 4.45
N VAL A 481 -8.96 -1.54 3.63
CA VAL A 481 -8.60 -1.71 2.21
C VAL A 481 -8.68 -0.41 1.42
N ASN A 482 -9.69 0.42 1.68
CA ASN A 482 -9.89 1.72 1.02
C ASN A 482 -8.78 2.74 1.32
N LEU A 483 -8.03 2.57 2.42
CA LEU A 483 -6.89 3.40 2.80
C LEU A 483 -5.54 2.71 2.58
N CYS A 484 -5.51 1.39 2.30
CA CYS A 484 -4.28 0.67 1.91
C CYS A 484 -3.78 1.02 0.51
N THR A 485 -4.70 1.33 -0.41
CA THR A 485 -4.35 1.77 -1.78
C THR A 485 -4.07 3.27 -1.82
N ASP A 486 -3.39 3.73 -2.85
CA ASP A 486 -3.06 5.14 -3.04
C ASP A 486 -4.32 6.02 -2.95
N ASN A 487 -4.23 7.05 -2.11
CA ASN A 487 -5.29 8.01 -1.85
C ASN A 487 -4.68 9.34 -1.38
N ALA A 488 -5.43 10.44 -1.49
CA ALA A 488 -4.93 11.73 -1.04
C ALA A 488 -5.10 11.96 0.47
N ALA A 489 -5.91 11.15 1.18
CA ALA A 489 -6.09 11.26 2.61
C ALA A 489 -4.79 10.95 3.39
N MET A 490 -4.04 9.91 2.98
CA MET A 490 -2.72 9.62 3.56
C MET A 490 -1.73 10.77 3.35
N ILE A 491 -1.77 11.43 2.19
CA ILE A 491 -0.94 12.60 1.89
C ILE A 491 -1.34 13.79 2.76
N ALA A 492 -2.65 14.02 2.92
CA ALA A 492 -3.18 15.07 3.79
C ALA A 492 -2.73 14.88 5.24
N TRP A 493 -2.84 13.67 5.77
CA TRP A 493 -2.43 13.35 7.14
C TRP A 493 -0.94 13.57 7.35
N THR A 494 -0.10 12.95 6.51
CA THR A 494 1.36 13.09 6.64
C THR A 494 1.82 14.54 6.45
N GLY A 495 1.27 15.26 5.46
CA GLY A 495 1.59 16.67 5.28
C GLY A 495 1.19 17.51 6.50
N THR A 496 0.07 17.19 7.14
CA THR A 496 -0.38 17.86 8.36
C THR A 496 0.55 17.59 9.54
N GLU A 497 0.95 16.33 9.75
CA GLU A 497 1.89 15.95 10.82
C GLU A 497 3.27 16.58 10.61
N MET A 498 3.76 16.60 9.37
CA MET A 498 4.98 17.31 8.99
C MET A 498 4.87 18.81 9.26
N TYR A 499 3.76 19.44 8.86
CA TYR A 499 3.55 20.87 9.09
C TYR A 499 3.49 21.24 10.58
N ARG A 500 2.80 20.43 11.40
CA ARG A 500 2.77 20.59 12.86
C ARG A 500 4.15 20.43 13.50
N ALA A 501 4.99 19.56 12.94
CA ALA A 501 6.39 19.42 13.32
C ALA A 501 7.30 20.54 12.80
N GLY A 502 6.75 21.55 12.12
CA GLY A 502 7.47 22.75 11.66
C GLY A 502 8.05 22.65 10.25
N TRP A 503 7.64 21.67 9.45
CA TRP A 503 8.13 21.45 8.09
C TRP A 503 7.26 22.13 7.05
N VAL A 504 7.91 22.80 6.10
CA VAL A 504 7.30 23.44 4.94
C VAL A 504 8.26 23.28 3.76
N SER A 505 7.74 22.95 2.58
CA SER A 505 8.53 22.88 1.36
C SER A 505 8.51 24.23 0.64
N LYS A 506 9.59 24.55 -0.06
CA LYS A 506 9.67 25.73 -0.91
C LYS A 506 8.90 25.51 -2.22
N LEU A 507 8.44 26.60 -2.84
CA LEU A 507 7.73 26.54 -4.13
C LEU A 507 8.63 26.11 -5.31
N ASP A 508 9.95 26.17 -5.17
CA ASP A 508 10.91 25.69 -6.17
C ASP A 508 11.14 24.17 -6.10
N MET A 509 10.47 23.44 -5.19
CA MET A 509 10.61 21.98 -5.08
C MET A 509 10.30 21.27 -6.40
N LEU A 510 11.09 20.25 -6.72
CA LEU A 510 10.96 19.41 -7.91
C LEU A 510 10.50 17.99 -7.55
N PRO A 511 9.85 17.26 -8.48
CA PRO A 511 9.50 15.86 -8.28
C PRO A 511 10.76 15.01 -8.12
N ILE A 512 10.70 13.99 -7.26
CA ILE A 512 11.80 13.06 -7.04
C ILE A 512 11.37 11.68 -7.51
N LYS A 513 11.93 11.22 -8.64
CA LYS A 513 11.62 9.91 -9.24
C LYS A 513 11.87 8.74 -8.28
N LYS A 514 13.09 8.70 -7.75
CA LYS A 514 13.58 7.69 -6.81
C LYS A 514 13.99 8.42 -5.54
N TRP A 515 13.16 8.28 -4.52
CA TRP A 515 13.34 8.92 -3.23
C TRP A 515 13.39 7.85 -2.15
N SER A 516 14.53 7.76 -1.48
CA SER A 516 14.72 6.79 -0.40
C SER A 516 14.16 7.35 0.91
N MET A 517 13.42 6.51 1.65
CA MET A 517 13.03 6.85 3.02
C MET A 517 14.22 6.86 3.98
N SER A 518 15.32 6.17 3.65
CA SER A 518 16.41 5.95 4.59
C SER A 518 17.15 7.24 4.94
N SER A 519 17.11 7.64 6.21
CA SER A 519 17.78 8.84 6.73
C SER A 519 19.30 8.78 6.65
N THR A 520 19.88 7.58 6.48
CA THR A 520 21.32 7.36 6.30
C THR A 520 21.79 7.44 4.84
N GLY A 521 20.87 7.62 3.89
CA GLY A 521 21.20 7.71 2.47
C GLY A 521 21.74 9.09 2.07
N GLU A 522 22.44 9.13 0.92
CA GLU A 522 23.02 10.36 0.35
C GLU A 522 21.98 11.47 0.08
N GLN A 523 20.71 11.10 -0.04
CA GLN A 523 19.59 12.02 -0.28
C GLN A 523 19.02 12.66 1.00
N GLY A 524 19.52 12.33 2.20
CA GLY A 524 19.01 12.92 3.46
C GLY A 524 17.66 12.38 3.94
N GLY A 525 17.20 11.24 3.40
CA GLY A 525 15.93 10.61 3.73
C GLY A 525 14.71 11.36 3.20
N ILE A 526 13.58 11.24 3.92
CA ILE A 526 12.28 11.80 3.53
C ILE A 526 12.21 13.34 3.48
N LEU A 527 13.24 14.05 3.96
CA LEU A 527 13.34 15.51 3.95
C LEU A 527 14.20 16.03 2.78
N GLY A 528 14.84 15.12 2.04
CA GLY A 528 15.81 15.51 1.03
C GLY A 528 17.03 16.22 1.64
N THR A 529 17.84 16.83 0.78
CA THR A 529 19.00 17.67 1.17
C THR A 529 18.63 19.16 1.36
N GLU A 530 17.38 19.54 1.10
CA GLU A 530 16.98 20.95 0.89
C GLU A 530 15.91 21.46 1.87
N GLU A 531 15.16 20.58 2.53
CA GLU A 531 14.12 21.02 3.47
C GLU A 531 14.73 21.35 4.83
N LYS A 532 14.41 22.53 5.35
CA LYS A 532 14.82 22.98 6.69
C LYS A 532 13.56 23.31 7.48
N PRO A 533 13.53 23.03 8.81
CA PRO A 533 12.43 23.50 9.65
C PRO A 533 12.39 25.03 9.55
N PHE A 534 11.25 25.56 9.09
CA PHE A 534 11.11 27.00 8.88
C PHE A 534 10.31 27.58 10.04
N TYR A 535 10.98 28.40 10.86
CA TYR A 535 10.30 29.23 11.85
C TYR A 535 9.69 30.42 11.11
N VAL A 536 8.40 30.35 10.81
CA VAL A 536 7.66 31.49 10.26
C VAL A 536 7.68 32.61 11.31
N ARG A 537 8.52 33.63 11.10
CA ARG A 537 8.29 34.94 11.72
C ARG A 537 7.05 35.52 11.04
N ARG A 538 5.93 35.54 11.76
CA ARG A 538 4.78 36.37 11.39
C ARG A 538 5.12 37.84 11.55
#